data_AF-A0A3N7DUM0-F1
#
_entry.id   AF-A0A3N7DUM0-F1
#
_cell.length_a   1.000
_cell.length_b   1.000
_cell.length_c   1.000
_cell.angle_alpha   90.00
_cell.angle_beta   90.00
_cell.angle_gamma   90.00
#
_symmetry.space_group_name_H-M   'P 1'
#
loop_
_entity.id
_entity.type
_entity.pdbx_description
1 polymer ?
#
loop_
_entity_poly.entity_id
_entity_poly.type
_entity_poly.pdbx_seq_one_letter_code
_entity_poly.pdbx_strand_id
1 'polypeptide(L)'
;MDDTPDNSQPADVHHKIGQLTRQLHDSLNELGYADKLRGSMGELPDAQSRLSYIARLTGEAAEKVLGRVEQAKAQHDYIAAETRRVVNSLVADPVAAVAKGEIFNFLTDVERVTKEADTHLTEIMMAQDFHDLTGQVIARVVNLAATIEDQLVQLLIQTAPPHAHVPVADAKPAHLQGPVVDPENTPDVVTDQSQVDDLLASLGF
;
A
#
# COMPACT_ATOMS: atom_id res chain seq x y z
N MET A 1 39.42 -52.19 -17.17
CA MET A 1 39.06 -50.83 -16.72
C MET A 1 37.62 -50.61 -17.12
N ASP A 2 36.73 -50.48 -16.15
CA ASP A 2 35.41 -49.87 -16.35
C ASP A 2 35.07 -49.17 -15.04
N ASP A 3 34.89 -47.85 -15.13
CA ASP A 3 34.80 -46.90 -14.03
C ASP A 3 33.39 -46.93 -13.43
N THR A 4 33.24 -47.50 -12.24
CA THR A 4 32.05 -47.28 -11.41
C THR A 4 31.98 -45.82 -10.97
N PRO A 5 30.88 -45.10 -11.23
CA PRO A 5 30.74 -43.71 -10.80
C PRO A 5 30.66 -43.65 -9.27
N ASP A 6 31.54 -42.85 -8.69
CA ASP A 6 31.66 -42.59 -7.26
C ASP A 6 30.40 -41.89 -6.73
N ASN A 7 29.46 -42.68 -6.18
CA ASN A 7 28.20 -42.23 -5.60
C ASN A 7 28.36 -41.66 -4.17
N SER A 8 29.59 -41.35 -3.73
CA SER A 8 29.92 -40.96 -2.36
C SER A 8 29.81 -39.44 -2.11
N GLN A 9 29.89 -38.62 -3.16
CA GLN A 9 29.94 -37.15 -3.03
C GLN A 9 28.64 -36.47 -2.55
N PRO A 10 27.43 -36.88 -3.00
CA PRO A 10 26.19 -36.24 -2.53
C PRO A 10 25.94 -36.53 -1.04
N ALA A 11 26.20 -37.77 -0.61
CA ALA A 11 26.01 -38.20 0.76
C ALA A 11 26.92 -37.44 1.74
N ASP A 12 28.17 -37.19 1.36
CA ASP A 12 29.14 -36.44 2.18
C ASP A 12 28.74 -34.96 2.31
N VAL A 13 28.25 -34.34 1.23
CA VAL A 13 27.76 -32.95 1.27
C VAL A 13 26.51 -32.82 2.16
N HIS A 14 25.54 -33.73 2.03
CA HIS A 14 24.36 -33.75 2.91
C HIS A 14 24.74 -34.01 4.37
N HIS A 15 25.74 -34.85 4.63
CA HIS A 15 26.25 -35.10 5.98
C HIS A 15 26.93 -33.87 6.58
N LYS A 16 27.74 -33.17 5.79
CA LYS A 16 28.41 -31.92 6.19
C LYS A 16 27.40 -30.81 6.49
N ILE A 17 26.40 -30.64 5.62
CA ILE A 17 25.28 -29.71 5.85
C ILE A 17 24.54 -30.11 7.12
N GLY A 18 24.27 -31.40 7.33
CA GLY A 18 23.64 -31.92 8.55
C GLY A 18 24.43 -31.62 9.82
N GLN A 19 25.76 -31.76 9.80
CA GLN A 19 26.64 -31.41 10.91
C GLN A 19 26.66 -29.91 11.19
N LEU A 20 26.84 -29.08 10.17
CA LEU A 20 26.84 -27.61 10.30
C LEU A 20 25.49 -27.09 10.81
N THR A 21 24.38 -27.64 10.32
CA THR A 21 23.03 -27.27 10.77
C THR A 21 22.81 -27.65 12.24
N ARG A 22 23.33 -28.81 12.67
CA ARG A 22 23.27 -29.24 14.07
C ARG A 22 24.15 -28.37 14.96
N GLN A 23 25.36 -28.06 14.53
CA GLN A 23 26.29 -27.20 15.26
C GLN A 23 25.76 -25.77 15.43
N LEU A 24 25.11 -25.25 14.38
CA LEU A 24 24.37 -23.99 14.44
C LEU A 24 23.18 -24.08 15.40
N HIS A 25 22.39 -25.15 15.33
CA HIS A 25 21.26 -25.37 16.23
C HIS A 25 21.68 -25.46 17.70
N ASP A 26 22.72 -26.22 18.00
CA ASP A 26 23.26 -26.39 19.35
C ASP A 26 23.82 -25.06 19.87
N SER A 27 24.53 -24.31 19.03
CA SER A 27 25.04 -22.96 19.38
C SER A 27 23.89 -21.97 19.64
N LEU A 28 22.84 -21.98 18.82
CA LEU A 28 21.64 -21.15 19.01
C LEU A 28 20.86 -21.50 20.28
N ASN A 29 20.83 -22.79 20.66
CA ASN A 29 20.25 -23.25 21.91
C ASN A 29 21.11 -22.83 23.12
N GLU A 30 22.42 -23.04 23.08
CA GLU A 30 23.34 -22.68 24.16
C GLU A 30 23.36 -21.18 24.45
N LEU A 31 23.23 -20.34 23.41
CA LEU A 31 23.14 -18.89 23.53
C LEU A 31 21.73 -18.38 23.89
N GLY A 32 20.73 -19.27 23.99
CA GLY A 32 19.34 -18.90 24.34
C GLY A 32 18.57 -18.15 23.25
N TYR A 33 19.04 -18.19 21.99
CA TYR A 33 18.41 -17.51 20.85
C TYR A 33 17.41 -18.39 20.09
N ALA A 34 17.47 -19.71 20.24
CA ALA A 34 16.57 -20.62 19.55
C ALA A 34 15.07 -20.33 19.86
N ASP A 35 14.74 -20.02 21.11
CA ASP A 35 13.37 -19.67 21.50
C ASP A 35 12.96 -18.26 21.03
N LYS A 36 13.88 -17.30 21.04
CA LYS A 36 13.64 -15.93 20.54
C LYS A 36 13.38 -15.93 19.03
N LEU A 37 14.23 -16.62 18.24
CA LEU A 37 14.08 -16.75 16.80
C LEU A 37 12.83 -17.55 16.40
N ARG A 38 12.47 -18.60 17.16
CA ARG A 38 11.19 -19.31 16.96
C ARG A 38 10.00 -18.40 17.19
N GLY A 39 10.04 -17.57 18.24
CA GLY A 39 8.99 -16.58 18.51
C GLY A 39 8.79 -15.66 17.30
N SER A 40 9.87 -15.06 16.81
CA SER A 40 9.84 -14.16 15.65
C SER A 40 9.46 -14.83 14.33
N MET A 41 9.87 -16.09 14.09
CA MET A 41 9.39 -16.85 12.93
C MET A 41 7.89 -17.15 12.99
N GLY A 42 7.32 -17.29 14.19
CA GLY A 42 5.87 -17.44 14.36
C GLY A 42 5.07 -16.18 14.04
N GLU A 43 5.70 -15.01 14.09
CA GLU A 43 5.05 -13.70 13.88
C GLU A 43 5.02 -13.26 12.41
N LEU A 44 5.90 -13.80 11.56
CA LEU A 44 5.92 -13.49 10.12
C LEU A 44 4.62 -13.85 9.38
N PRO A 45 4.00 -15.03 9.59
CA PRO A 45 2.70 -15.35 9.00
C PRO A 45 1.57 -14.40 9.45
N ASP A 46 1.62 -13.91 10.70
CA ASP A 46 0.67 -12.91 11.21
C ASP A 46 0.87 -11.57 10.49
N ALA A 47 2.12 -11.13 10.30
CA ALA A 47 2.46 -9.94 9.53
C ALA A 47 1.94 -10.01 8.08
N GLN A 48 2.15 -11.15 7.41
CA GLN A 48 1.67 -11.37 6.05
C GLN A 48 0.13 -11.32 5.99
N SER A 49 -0.54 -11.93 6.95
CA SER A 49 -2.01 -11.92 7.05
C SER A 49 -2.54 -10.50 7.26
N ARG A 50 -1.86 -9.72 8.11
CA ARG A 50 -2.14 -8.30 8.36
C ARG A 50 -1.98 -7.42 7.12
N LEU A 51 -0.89 -7.57 6.38
CA LEU A 51 -0.66 -6.85 5.12
C LEU A 51 -1.68 -7.24 4.05
N SER A 52 -2.03 -8.52 3.96
CA SER A 52 -3.07 -9.01 3.04
C SER A 52 -4.45 -8.44 3.40
N TYR A 53 -4.75 -8.35 4.69
CA TYR A 53 -5.97 -7.72 5.19
C TYR A 53 -6.03 -6.23 4.83
N ILE A 54 -4.92 -5.50 4.98
CA ILE A 54 -4.79 -4.10 4.54
C ILE A 54 -5.09 -3.99 3.04
N ALA A 55 -4.40 -4.76 2.20
CA ALA A 55 -4.56 -4.69 0.74
C ALA A 55 -6.01 -4.95 0.29
N ARG A 56 -6.70 -5.89 0.95
CA ARG A 56 -8.12 -6.14 0.68
C ARG A 56 -8.99 -4.95 1.10
N LEU A 57 -8.80 -4.45 2.32
CA LEU A 57 -9.62 -3.37 2.87
C LEU A 57 -9.43 -2.05 2.10
N THR A 58 -8.20 -1.74 1.68
CA THR A 58 -7.92 -0.58 0.83
C THR A 58 -8.55 -0.71 -0.55
N GLY A 59 -8.51 -1.92 -1.15
CA GLY A 59 -9.18 -2.20 -2.42
C GLY A 59 -10.70 -2.03 -2.34
N GLU A 60 -11.33 -2.58 -1.31
CA GLU A 60 -12.78 -2.46 -1.08
C GLU A 60 -13.22 -1.00 -0.88
N ALA A 61 -12.43 -0.24 -0.13
CA ALA A 61 -12.69 1.19 0.07
C ALA A 61 -12.54 1.99 -1.22
N ALA A 62 -11.48 1.74 -1.99
CA ALA A 62 -11.26 2.41 -3.27
C ALA A 62 -12.40 2.13 -4.26
N GLU A 63 -12.84 0.87 -4.37
CA GLU A 63 -13.97 0.48 -5.22
C GLU A 63 -15.26 1.19 -4.78
N LYS A 64 -15.53 1.25 -3.47
CA LYS A 64 -16.69 1.95 -2.94
C LYS A 64 -16.66 3.44 -3.25
N VAL A 65 -15.51 4.11 -3.03
CA VAL A 65 -15.35 5.53 -3.33
C VAL A 65 -15.55 5.78 -4.83
N LEU A 66 -14.90 4.99 -5.69
CA LEU A 66 -15.01 5.14 -7.14
C LEU A 66 -16.47 4.98 -7.61
N GLY A 67 -17.17 3.96 -7.11
CA GLY A 67 -18.58 3.74 -7.44
C GLY A 67 -19.49 4.90 -7.02
N ARG A 68 -19.24 5.53 -5.86
CA ARG A 68 -20.00 6.74 -5.44
C ARG A 68 -19.67 7.96 -6.29
N VAL A 69 -18.41 8.14 -6.67
CA VAL A 69 -17.99 9.22 -7.58
C VAL A 69 -18.64 9.06 -8.96
N GLU A 70 -18.69 7.85 -9.50
CA GLU A 70 -19.35 7.58 -10.79
C GLU A 70 -20.84 7.90 -10.77
N GLN A 71 -21.55 7.50 -9.71
CA GLN A 71 -22.97 7.81 -9.53
C GLN A 71 -23.20 9.33 -9.42
N ALA A 72 -22.39 10.02 -8.63
CA ALA A 72 -22.46 11.48 -8.50
C ALA A 72 -22.20 12.19 -9.83
N LYS A 73 -21.23 11.72 -10.63
CA LYS A 73 -20.97 12.28 -11.98
C LYS A 73 -22.16 12.09 -12.91
N ALA A 74 -22.78 10.92 -12.92
CA ALA A 74 -23.96 10.67 -13.75
C ALA A 74 -25.14 11.59 -13.38
N GLN A 75 -25.38 11.82 -12.08
CA GLN A 75 -26.40 12.76 -11.61
C GLN A 75 -26.06 14.22 -11.96
N HIS A 76 -24.80 14.60 -11.85
CA HIS A 76 -24.34 15.92 -12.24
C HIS A 76 -24.54 16.17 -13.74
N ASP A 77 -24.19 15.21 -14.59
CA ASP A 77 -24.39 15.29 -16.04
C ASP A 77 -25.87 15.39 -16.41
N TYR A 78 -26.73 14.63 -15.71
CA TYR A 78 -28.18 14.73 -15.85
C TYR A 78 -28.68 16.14 -15.52
N ILE A 79 -28.35 16.70 -14.35
CA ILE A 79 -28.78 18.06 -13.98
C ILE A 79 -28.24 19.11 -14.93
N ALA A 80 -26.99 18.98 -15.39
CA ALA A 80 -26.41 19.90 -16.36
C ALA A 80 -27.18 19.89 -17.69
N ALA A 81 -27.58 18.72 -18.18
CA ALA A 81 -28.39 18.58 -19.38
C ALA A 81 -29.80 19.18 -19.19
N GLU A 82 -30.46 18.87 -18.07
CA GLU A 82 -31.79 19.40 -17.73
C GLU A 82 -31.78 20.92 -17.59
N THR A 83 -30.74 21.48 -16.97
CA THR A 83 -30.54 22.93 -16.85
C THR A 83 -30.53 23.59 -18.23
N ARG A 84 -29.74 23.06 -19.18
CA ARG A 84 -29.70 23.61 -20.55
C ARG A 84 -31.06 23.49 -21.24
N ARG A 85 -31.76 22.37 -21.06
CA ARG A 85 -33.10 22.17 -21.64
C ARG A 85 -34.08 23.22 -21.14
N VAL A 86 -34.14 23.43 -19.83
CA VAL A 86 -35.05 24.40 -19.20
C VAL A 86 -34.69 25.83 -19.58
N VAL A 87 -33.41 26.19 -19.60
CA VAL A 87 -32.96 27.51 -20.07
C VAL A 87 -33.38 27.75 -21.51
N ASN A 88 -33.18 26.78 -22.41
CA ASN A 88 -33.59 26.92 -23.81
C ASN A 88 -35.11 27.08 -23.96
N SER A 89 -35.90 26.34 -23.17
CA SER A 89 -37.36 26.46 -23.17
C SER A 89 -37.81 27.83 -22.66
N LEU A 90 -37.19 28.32 -21.59
CA LEU A 90 -37.44 29.64 -21.02
C LEU A 90 -37.11 30.77 -21.99
N VAL A 91 -36.02 30.65 -22.75
CA VAL A 91 -35.65 31.62 -23.80
C VAL A 91 -36.62 31.58 -24.97
N ALA A 92 -37.10 30.41 -25.36
CA ALA A 92 -38.01 30.24 -26.49
C ALA A 92 -39.43 30.75 -26.18
N ASP A 93 -39.98 30.39 -25.03
CA ASP A 93 -41.28 30.84 -24.55
C ASP A 93 -41.36 30.73 -23.02
N PRO A 94 -41.11 31.84 -22.29
CA PRO A 94 -41.11 31.82 -20.83
C PRO A 94 -42.46 31.44 -20.23
N VAL A 95 -43.57 31.82 -20.88
CA VAL A 95 -44.92 31.58 -20.37
C VAL A 95 -45.26 30.10 -20.53
N ALA A 96 -44.97 29.53 -21.70
CA ALA A 96 -45.21 28.11 -21.94
C ALA A 96 -44.34 27.20 -21.06
N ALA A 97 -43.05 27.54 -20.86
CA ALA A 97 -42.15 26.75 -20.01
C ALA A 97 -42.67 26.67 -18.55
N VAL A 98 -43.17 27.79 -18.03
CA VAL A 98 -43.81 27.84 -16.70
C VAL A 98 -45.13 27.08 -16.70
N ALA A 99 -46.00 27.31 -17.68
CA ALA A 99 -47.34 26.69 -17.74
C ALA A 99 -47.28 25.17 -17.91
N LYS A 100 -46.26 24.65 -18.60
CA LYS A 100 -45.99 23.21 -18.74
C LYS A 100 -45.37 22.57 -17.50
N GLY A 101 -45.02 23.36 -16.49
CA GLY A 101 -44.41 22.88 -15.24
C GLY A 101 -42.93 22.49 -15.36
N GLU A 102 -42.24 22.88 -16.45
CA GLU A 102 -40.85 22.46 -16.69
C GLU A 102 -39.89 22.98 -15.61
N ILE A 103 -40.12 24.22 -15.14
CA ILE A 103 -39.35 24.80 -14.04
C ILE A 103 -39.62 24.06 -12.73
N PHE A 104 -40.88 23.74 -12.44
CA PHE A 104 -41.25 23.03 -11.21
C PHE A 104 -40.60 21.64 -11.15
N ASN A 105 -40.67 20.90 -12.26
CA ASN A 105 -40.04 19.58 -12.36
C ASN A 105 -38.52 19.68 -12.19
N PHE A 106 -37.89 20.66 -12.84
CA PHE A 106 -36.46 20.87 -12.71
C PHE A 106 -36.02 21.23 -11.29
N LEU A 107 -36.77 22.10 -10.59
CA LEU A 107 -36.47 22.42 -9.19
C LEU A 107 -36.63 21.19 -8.29
N THR A 108 -37.61 20.34 -8.56
CA THR A 108 -37.79 19.05 -7.86
C THR A 108 -36.61 18.10 -8.13
N ASP A 109 -36.13 18.04 -9.38
CA ASP A 109 -34.95 17.24 -9.74
C ASP A 109 -33.67 17.77 -9.09
N VAL A 110 -33.49 19.09 -9.00
CA VAL A 110 -32.37 19.71 -8.29
C VAL A 110 -32.39 19.35 -6.81
N GLU A 111 -33.54 19.41 -6.14
CA GLU A 111 -33.68 19.01 -4.74
C GLU A 111 -33.29 17.54 -4.56
N ARG A 112 -33.82 16.65 -5.42
CA ARG A 112 -33.53 15.22 -5.38
C ARG A 112 -32.04 14.94 -5.57
N VAL A 113 -31.42 15.49 -6.63
CA VAL A 113 -30.01 15.26 -6.94
C VAL A 113 -29.09 15.85 -5.87
N THR A 114 -29.44 17.00 -5.29
CA THR A 114 -28.67 17.58 -4.19
C THR A 114 -28.65 16.66 -2.96
N LYS A 115 -29.80 16.05 -2.63
CA LYS A 115 -29.90 15.08 -1.52
C LYS A 115 -29.15 13.78 -1.81
N GLU A 116 -29.20 13.29 -3.04
CA GLU A 116 -28.44 12.12 -3.47
C GLU A 116 -26.93 12.38 -3.43
N ALA A 117 -26.49 13.58 -3.86
CA ALA A 117 -25.08 13.97 -3.78
C ALA A 117 -24.56 14.00 -2.34
N ASP A 118 -25.33 14.53 -1.38
CA ASP A 118 -24.97 14.53 0.04
C ASP A 118 -24.83 13.09 0.61
N THR A 119 -25.68 12.18 0.13
CA THR A 119 -25.57 10.75 0.45
C THR A 119 -24.26 10.17 -0.08
N HIS A 120 -23.89 10.46 -1.34
CA HIS A 120 -22.63 10.00 -1.91
C HIS A 120 -21.41 10.54 -1.16
N LEU A 121 -21.41 11.82 -0.78
CA LEU A 121 -20.34 12.43 0.01
C LEU A 121 -20.20 11.76 1.39
N THR A 122 -21.33 11.49 2.06
CA THR A 122 -21.34 10.77 3.34
C THR A 122 -20.78 9.36 3.20
N GLU A 123 -21.15 8.64 2.14
CA GLU A 123 -20.67 7.28 1.91
C GLU A 123 -19.20 7.22 1.51
N ILE A 124 -18.69 8.22 0.79
CA ILE A 124 -17.27 8.40 0.51
C ILE A 124 -16.51 8.64 1.82
N MET A 125 -17.01 9.52 2.69
CA MET A 125 -16.41 9.80 3.99
C MET A 125 -16.34 8.54 4.85
N MET A 126 -17.44 7.80 4.98
CA MET A 126 -17.46 6.54 5.72
C MET A 126 -16.57 5.46 5.09
N ALA A 127 -16.41 5.48 3.76
CA ALA A 127 -15.49 4.59 3.08
C ALA A 127 -14.03 4.89 3.40
N GLN A 128 -13.69 6.00 4.08
CA GLN A 128 -12.33 6.32 4.53
C GLN A 128 -11.96 5.74 5.90
N ASP A 129 -12.91 5.14 6.63
CA ASP A 129 -12.68 4.54 7.96
C ASP A 129 -11.59 3.46 7.97
N PHE A 130 -11.26 2.87 6.81
CA PHE A 130 -10.13 1.95 6.68
C PHE A 130 -8.78 2.60 7.00
N HIS A 131 -8.65 3.92 6.86
CA HIS A 131 -7.38 4.62 7.05
C HIS A 131 -6.84 4.43 8.48
N ASP A 132 -7.71 4.50 9.51
CA ASP A 132 -7.30 4.28 10.90
C ASP A 132 -6.89 2.81 11.15
N LEU A 133 -7.70 1.86 10.69
CA LEU A 133 -7.39 0.44 10.83
C LEU A 133 -6.10 0.06 10.10
N THR A 134 -5.91 0.55 8.88
CA THR A 134 -4.69 0.26 8.10
C THR A 134 -3.46 0.89 8.73
N GLY A 135 -3.55 2.13 9.24
CA GLY A 135 -2.45 2.78 9.97
C GLY A 135 -2.02 1.98 11.20
N GLN A 136 -2.97 1.51 12.01
CA GLN A 136 -2.67 0.69 13.18
C GLN A 136 -2.01 -0.65 12.81
N VAL A 137 -2.47 -1.29 11.74
CA VAL A 137 -1.92 -2.57 11.28
C VAL A 137 -0.52 -2.39 10.69
N ILE A 138 -0.29 -1.34 9.90
CA ILE A 138 1.04 -0.98 9.37
C ILE A 138 2.02 -0.75 10.53
N ALA A 139 1.63 0.05 11.53
CA ALA A 139 2.48 0.33 12.69
C ALA A 139 2.90 -0.97 13.42
N ARG A 140 1.99 -1.95 13.55
CA ARG A 140 2.33 -3.26 14.13
C ARG A 140 3.32 -4.05 13.28
N VAL A 141 3.12 -4.07 11.96
CA VAL A 141 4.02 -4.77 11.03
C VAL A 141 5.41 -4.14 11.02
N VAL A 142 5.49 -2.80 11.05
CA VAL A 142 6.76 -2.05 11.12
C VAL A 142 7.50 -2.36 12.42
N ASN A 143 6.82 -2.31 13.56
CA ASN A 143 7.42 -2.64 14.87
C ASN A 143 7.92 -4.09 14.92
N LEU A 144 7.16 -5.02 14.35
CA LEU A 144 7.56 -6.42 14.24
C LEU A 144 8.83 -6.55 13.39
N ALA A 145 8.86 -5.93 12.21
CA ALA A 145 10.04 -5.95 11.33
C ALA A 145 11.29 -5.40 12.04
N ALA A 146 11.16 -4.26 12.72
CA ALA A 146 12.25 -3.65 13.51
C ALA A 146 12.74 -4.57 14.65
N THR A 147 11.82 -5.28 15.31
CA THR A 147 12.16 -6.24 16.37
C THR A 147 12.94 -7.44 15.81
N ILE A 148 12.52 -7.97 14.66
CA ILE A 148 13.21 -9.07 13.98
C ILE A 148 14.60 -8.61 13.53
N GLU A 149 14.71 -7.40 12.99
CA GLU A 149 15.98 -6.80 12.56
C GLU A 149 16.97 -6.69 13.73
N ASP A 150 16.57 -6.11 14.86
CA ASP A 150 17.43 -5.96 16.04
C ASP A 150 17.92 -7.33 16.58
N GLN A 151 17.03 -8.33 16.62
CA GLN A 151 17.41 -9.69 17.03
C GLN A 151 18.42 -10.33 16.09
N LEU A 152 18.26 -10.16 14.77
CA LEU A 152 19.19 -10.67 13.77
C LEU A 152 20.55 -9.95 13.83
N VAL A 153 20.56 -8.65 14.05
CA VAL A 153 21.79 -7.85 14.23
C VAL A 153 22.52 -8.29 15.50
N GLN A 154 21.83 -8.46 16.63
CA GLN A 154 22.42 -8.93 17.88
C GLN A 154 23.03 -10.33 17.73
N LEU A 155 22.33 -11.23 17.03
CA LEU A 155 22.83 -12.57 16.73
C LEU A 155 24.10 -12.51 15.86
N LEU A 156 24.09 -11.67 14.82
CA LEU A 156 25.25 -11.44 13.96
C LEU A 156 26.45 -10.93 14.76
N ILE A 157 26.27 -9.93 15.63
CA ILE A 157 27.35 -9.38 16.47
C ILE A 157 27.94 -10.46 17.39
N GLN A 158 27.09 -11.31 17.98
CA GLN A 158 27.52 -12.33 18.94
C GLN A 158 28.14 -13.57 18.29
N THR A 159 27.77 -13.87 17.05
CA THR A 159 28.31 -15.01 16.28
C THR A 159 29.44 -14.62 15.32
N ALA A 160 29.70 -13.32 15.16
CA ALA A 160 30.79 -12.82 14.32
C ALA A 160 32.16 -13.25 14.87
N PRO A 161 33.05 -13.80 14.04
CA PRO A 161 34.46 -14.00 14.38
C PRO A 161 35.10 -12.70 14.88
N PRO A 162 36.05 -12.73 15.83
CA PRO A 162 36.69 -11.53 16.40
C PRO A 162 37.45 -10.64 15.38
N HIS A 163 37.56 -11.08 14.12
CA HIS A 163 38.15 -10.34 13.00
C HIS A 163 37.23 -10.23 11.77
N ALA A 164 35.95 -10.53 11.91
CA ALA A 164 34.99 -10.32 10.83
C ALA A 164 34.67 -8.82 10.73
N HIS A 165 35.35 -8.13 9.82
CA HIS A 165 34.87 -6.85 9.32
C HIS A 165 33.54 -7.10 8.60
N VAL A 166 32.43 -6.72 9.25
CA VAL A 166 31.17 -6.52 8.53
C VAL A 166 31.46 -5.37 7.56
N PRO A 167 31.45 -5.60 6.23
CA PRO A 167 31.45 -4.49 5.31
C PRO A 167 30.17 -3.72 5.63
N VAL A 168 30.31 -2.49 6.12
CA VAL A 168 29.20 -1.54 6.09
C VAL A 168 29.02 -1.25 4.60
N ALA A 169 28.34 -2.15 3.90
CA ALA A 169 27.82 -1.82 2.59
C ALA A 169 26.87 -0.67 2.88
N ASP A 170 27.19 0.51 2.33
CA ASP A 170 26.29 1.64 2.33
C ASP A 170 24.93 1.11 1.88
N ALA A 171 24.03 0.94 2.84
CA ALA A 171 22.70 0.42 2.60
C ALA A 171 21.99 1.51 1.82
N LYS A 172 22.14 1.51 0.49
CA LYS A 172 21.27 2.31 -0.38
C LYS A 172 19.87 1.85 -0.04
N PRO A 173 19.02 2.70 0.55
CA PRO A 173 17.66 2.31 0.86
C PRO A 173 17.05 1.85 -0.47
N ALA A 174 16.50 0.63 -0.50
CA ALA A 174 15.68 0.23 -1.62
C ALA A 174 14.52 1.23 -1.66
N HIS A 175 14.57 2.18 -2.60
CA HIS A 175 13.52 3.18 -2.75
C HIS A 175 12.22 2.44 -3.03
N LEU A 176 11.37 2.35 -2.00
CA LEU A 176 10.02 1.87 -2.15
C LEU A 176 9.29 2.89 -3.02
N GLN A 177 8.68 2.42 -4.10
CA GLN A 177 7.83 3.27 -4.94
C GLN A 177 6.60 3.65 -4.12
N GLY A 178 6.58 4.90 -3.66
CA GLY A 178 5.51 5.45 -2.83
C GLY A 178 5.69 6.95 -2.62
N PRO A 179 4.68 7.65 -2.07
CA PRO A 179 4.81 9.04 -1.70
C PRO A 179 6.00 9.21 -0.76
N VAL A 180 6.81 10.22 -1.00
CA VAL A 180 7.98 10.52 -0.18
C VAL A 180 7.50 10.89 1.21
N VAL A 181 7.86 10.07 2.19
CA VAL A 181 7.48 10.25 3.61
C VAL A 181 8.47 11.17 4.34
N ASP A 182 9.69 11.30 3.82
CA ASP A 182 10.73 12.20 4.34
C ASP A 182 11.43 12.95 3.19
N PRO A 183 10.89 14.12 2.78
CA PRO A 183 11.46 14.91 1.69
C PRO A 183 12.78 15.58 2.05
N GLU A 184 13.12 15.74 3.33
CA GLU A 184 14.39 16.38 3.73
C GLU A 184 15.58 15.41 3.65
N ASN A 185 15.36 14.10 3.83
CA ASN A 185 16.44 13.10 3.77
C ASN A 185 16.46 12.25 2.49
N THR A 186 15.57 12.50 1.53
CA THR A 186 15.54 11.74 0.28
C THR A 186 16.11 12.59 -0.87
N PRO A 187 17.30 12.27 -1.40
CA PRO A 187 18.04 13.16 -2.31
C PRO A 187 17.42 13.35 -3.70
N ASP A 188 16.48 12.49 -4.11
CA ASP A 188 15.85 12.49 -5.45
C ASP A 188 14.38 12.95 -5.43
N VAL A 189 13.99 13.77 -4.46
CA VAL A 189 12.60 14.24 -4.33
C VAL A 189 12.42 15.55 -5.06
N VAL A 190 11.58 15.49 -6.09
CA VAL A 190 11.04 16.67 -6.77
C VAL A 190 10.07 17.35 -5.81
N THR A 191 10.50 18.46 -5.20
CA THR A 191 9.75 19.18 -4.14
C THR A 191 9.04 20.43 -4.65
N ASP A 192 9.35 20.89 -5.87
CA ASP A 192 8.73 22.06 -6.49
C ASP A 192 8.36 21.84 -7.97
N GLN A 193 7.46 22.68 -8.49
CA GLN A 193 6.95 22.60 -9.86
C GLN A 193 8.04 22.89 -10.92
N SER A 194 9.06 23.69 -10.59
CA SER A 194 10.18 23.95 -11.51
C SER A 194 11.03 22.69 -11.75
N GLN A 195 11.25 21.89 -10.71
CA GLN A 195 11.97 20.62 -10.80
C GLN A 195 11.17 19.56 -11.57
N VAL A 196 9.83 19.62 -11.54
CA VAL A 196 8.96 18.79 -12.40
C VAL A 196 9.17 19.16 -13.87
N ASP A 197 9.17 20.46 -14.18
CA ASP A 197 9.33 20.96 -15.55
C ASP A 197 10.74 20.63 -16.11
N ASP A 198 11.78 20.73 -15.29
CA ASP A 198 13.15 20.36 -15.64
C ASP A 198 13.30 18.84 -15.88
N LEU A 199 12.61 18.02 -15.09
CA LEU A 199 12.60 16.56 -15.27
C LEU A 199 11.88 16.17 -16.57
N LEU A 200 10.74 16.82 -16.86
CA LEU A 200 10.01 16.61 -18.12
C LEU A 200 10.84 17.03 -19.34
N ALA A 201 11.53 18.18 -19.26
CA ALA A 201 12.44 18.63 -20.30
C ALA A 201 13.62 17.65 -20.52
N SER A 202 14.15 17.03 -19.45
CA SER A 202 15.21 16.03 -19.54
C SER A 202 14.77 14.71 -20.20
N LEU A 203 13.46 14.40 -20.14
CA LEU A 203 12.82 13.25 -20.77
C LEU A 203 12.30 13.55 -22.19
N GLY A 204 12.45 14.79 -22.66
CA GLY A 204 12.06 15.22 -24.00
C GLY A 204 10.59 15.61 -24.17
N PHE A 205 9.91 15.96 -23.07
CA PHE A 205 8.57 16.56 -23.08
C PHE A 205 8.62 18.08 -22.98
#